data_AF-A0A448MU45-F1
#
_entry.id   AF-A0A448MU45-F1
#
_cell.length_a   1.000
_cell.length_b   1.000
_cell.length_c   1.000
_cell.angle_alpha   90.00
_cell.angle_beta   90.00
_cell.angle_gamma   90.00
#
_symmetry.space_group_name_H-M   'P 1'
#
loop_
_entity.id
_entity.type
_entity.pdbx_description
1 polymer ?
#
loop_
_entity_poly.entity_id
_entity_poly.type
_entity_poly.pdbx_seq_one_letter_code
_entity_poly.pdbx_strand_id
1 'polypeptide(L)' 'MKKEAAIDVSNVAIFNPKTNKADRVGFRFEEGKKVRFFKSNNEII' A
#
# COMPACT_ATOMS: atom_id res chain seq x y z
N MET A 1 -3.74 20.61 -24.40
CA MET A 1 -2.86 19.62 -23.74
C MET A 1 -3.47 19.27 -22.39
N LYS A 2 -3.71 18.00 -22.08
CA LYS A 2 -4.16 17.56 -20.75
C LYS A 2 -2.95 17.02 -19.99
N LYS A 3 -2.87 17.28 -18.69
CA LYS A 3 -1.81 16.80 -17.80
C LYS A 3 -2.41 16.53 -16.43
N GLU A 4 -1.85 15.55 -15.73
CA GLU A 4 -2.21 15.18 -14.38
C GLU A 4 -1.86 16.30 -13.39
N ALA A 5 -2.77 16.56 -12.45
CA ALA A 5 -2.53 17.44 -11.32
C ALA A 5 -2.01 16.65 -10.12
N ALA A 6 -1.28 17.32 -9.22
CA ALA A 6 -0.84 16.71 -7.97
C ALA A 6 -2.02 16.46 -7.02
N ILE A 7 -1.92 15.41 -6.21
CA ILE A 7 -2.84 15.09 -5.11
C ILE A 7 -2.02 14.86 -3.83
N ASP A 8 -2.58 15.22 -2.68
CA ASP A 8 -1.94 14.97 -1.39
C ASP A 8 -1.87 13.46 -1.07
N VAL A 9 -0.77 13.04 -0.44
CA VAL A 9 -0.53 11.63 -0.08
C VAL A 9 -1.56 11.09 0.92
N SER A 10 -2.15 11.94 1.77
CA SER A 10 -3.19 11.52 2.72
C SER A 10 -4.49 11.12 2.04
N ASN A 11 -4.71 11.53 0.79
CA ASN A 11 -5.93 11.29 0.03
C ASN A 11 -5.82 10.07 -0.90
N VAL A 12 -4.73 9.29 -0.81
CA VAL A 12 -4.53 8.05 -1.57
C VAL A 12 -4.21 6.89 -0.63
N ALA A 13 -4.46 5.67 -1.10
CA ALA A 13 -4.17 4.44 -0.37
C ALA A 13 -3.69 3.35 -1.32
N ILE A 14 -3.01 2.33 -0.78
CA ILE A 14 -2.61 1.17 -1.57
C ILE A 14 -3.82 0.26 -1.75
N PHE A 15 -4.09 -0.12 -3.00
CA PHE A 15 -5.16 -1.06 -3.32
C PHE A 15 -4.73 -2.49 -3.00
N ASN A 16 -5.56 -3.22 -2.26
CA ASN A 16 -5.38 -4.64 -1.98
C ASN A 16 -6.22 -5.47 -2.96
N PRO A 17 -5.60 -6.21 -3.91
CA PRO A 17 -6.33 -6.96 -4.94
C PRO A 17 -7.10 -8.17 -4.39
N LYS A 18 -6.74 -8.68 -3.20
CA LYS A 18 -7.47 -9.79 -2.57
C LYS A 18 -8.84 -9.36 -2.04
N THR A 19 -8.91 -8.15 -1.50
CA THR A 19 -10.14 -7.62 -0.89
C THR A 19 -10.87 -6.62 -1.78
N ASN A 20 -10.25 -6.23 -2.91
CA ASN A 20 -10.72 -5.20 -3.82
C ASN A 20 -11.02 -3.86 -3.13
N LYS A 21 -10.21 -3.51 -2.12
CA LYS A 21 -10.40 -2.31 -1.28
C LYS A 21 -9.06 -1.63 -1.00
N ALA A 22 -9.13 -0.35 -0.61
CA ALA A 22 -7.99 0.37 -0.06
C ALA A 22 -7.54 -0.25 1.27
N ASP A 23 -6.23 -0.33 1.48
CA ASP A 23 -5.66 -0.96 2.67
C ASP A 23 -4.45 -0.17 3.21
N ARG A 24 -4.18 -0.36 4.50
CA ARG A 24 -3.03 0.24 5.19
C ARG A 24 -1.83 -0.68 5.10
N VAL A 25 -0.66 -0.06 4.98
CA VAL A 25 0.62 -0.78 4.89
C VAL A 25 1.35 -0.74 6.24
N GLY A 26 1.92 -1.88 6.63
CA GLY A 26 2.88 -2.03 7.73
C GLY A 26 4.27 -2.38 7.22
N PHE A 27 5.24 -2.38 8.14
CA PHE A 27 6.61 -2.83 7.86
C PHE A 27 7.04 -3.87 8.87
N ARG A 28 7.72 -4.92 8.41
CA ARG A 28 8.37 -5.93 9.26
C ARG A 28 9.66 -6.42 8.60
N PHE A 29 10.47 -7.17 9.33
CA PHE A 29 11.65 -7.83 8.77
C PHE A 29 11.35 -9.30 8.50
N GLU A 30 11.72 -9.75 7.30
CA GLU A 30 11.72 -11.16 6.90
C GLU A 30 13.07 -11.48 6.26
N GLU A 31 13.74 -12.52 6.76
CA GLU A 31 15.06 -12.96 6.24
C GLU A 31 16.09 -11.80 6.15
N GLY A 32 16.07 -10.90 7.14
CA GLY A 32 16.96 -9.74 7.19
C GLY A 32 16.58 -8.58 6.26
N LYS A 33 15.48 -8.71 5.49
CA LYS A 33 14.97 -7.65 4.60
C LYS A 33 13.73 -6.98 5.20
N LYS A 34 13.67 -5.66 5.12
CA LYS A 34 12.47 -4.90 5.51
C LYS A 34 11.44 -5.00 4.40
N VAL A 35 10.31 -5.65 4.68
CA VAL A 35 9.20 -5.84 3.74
C VAL A 35 8.01 -4.98 4.12
N ARG A 36 7.23 -4.58 3.10
CA ARG A 36 5.91 -3.98 3.28
C ARG A 36 4.86 -5.08 3.25
N PHE A 37 3.84 -4.95 4.09
CA PHE A 37 2.74 -5.90 4.13
C PHE A 37 1.41 -5.18 4.34
N PHE A 38 0.33 -5.77 3.85
CA PHE A 38 -1.03 -5.31 4.11
C PHE A 38 -1.44 -5.61 5.55
N LYS A 39 -1.87 -4.58 6.29
CA LYS A 39 -2.26 -4.76 7.70
C LYS A 39 -3.52 -5.60 7.89
N SER A 40 -4.38 -5.71 6.86
CA SER A 40 -5.63 -6.47 6.97
C SER A 40 -5.44 -7.99 6.95
N ASN A 41 -4.47 -8.49 6.17
CA ASN A 41 -4.30 -9.92 5.92
C ASN A 41 -2.84 -10.43 6.01
N ASN A 42 -1.89 -9.55 6.37
CA ASN A 42 -0.47 -9.86 6.50
C ASN A 42 0.24 -10.34 5.22
N GLU A 43 -0.39 -10.18 4.05
CA GLU A 43 0.25 -10.49 2.77
C GLU A 43 1.31 -9.44 2.42
N ILE A 44 2.42 -9.91 1.86
CA ILE A 44 3.52 -9.06 1.38
C ILE A 44 3.07 -8.33 0.11
N ILE A 45 3.44 -7.05 0.01
CA ILE A 45 3.16 -6.17 -1.13
C ILE A 45 4.28 -6.24 -2.15
#